data_AF-A0A5B9QGN4-F1
#
_entry.id   AF-A0A5B9QGN4-F1
#
_cell.length_a   1.000
_cell.length_b   1.000
_cell.length_c   1.000
_cell.angle_alpha   90.00
_cell.angle_beta   90.00
_cell.angle_gamma   90.00
#
_symmetry.space_group_name_H-M   'P 1'
#
loop_
_entity.id
_entity.type
_entity.pdbx_description
1 polymer ?
#
loop_
_entity_poly.entity_id
_entity_poly.type
_entity_poly.pdbx_seq_one_letter_code
_entity_poly.pdbx_strand_id
1 'polypeptide(L)'
;MKCTRAAATSSRDRNILDRRRVTAKTLARKRQQGRSLPPADRDHWAIVKDGLCSVPKGRTVWKYIIPRIALTDVPVMMLIALRGGVIAGLYGIVHDQITYSISPEYFTRLKFEQFRYADFGLGDRVFASTIGFLATWWIGFMVAWFLARRLVADQPRDQALRQVRKGVMCIVAFSLVFGFAGSGYGLWRGPNADYSSWTWAFRELSVTEPWSFVRVAYIHNAGYLGGFIGLIVALAVIRPTAAQSTTGKSTSFIGAPLQ
;
A
#
# COMPACT_ATOMS: atom_id res chain seq x y z
N MET A 1 10.18 -29.58 49.67
CA MET A 1 8.86 -28.95 49.51
C MET A 1 8.28 -29.36 48.16
N LYS A 2 7.25 -30.20 48.13
CA LYS A 2 6.56 -30.66 46.92
C LYS A 2 5.43 -29.67 46.60
N CYS A 3 5.44 -29.04 45.44
CA CYS A 3 4.41 -28.11 44.98
C CYS A 3 3.57 -28.81 43.90
N THR A 4 2.33 -29.16 44.23
CA THR A 4 1.34 -29.82 43.37
C THR A 4 0.62 -28.80 42.49
N ARG A 5 0.74 -28.93 41.16
CA ARG A 5 -0.10 -28.21 40.18
C ARG A 5 -1.37 -29.01 39.91
N ALA A 6 -2.52 -28.48 40.32
CA ALA A 6 -3.83 -28.98 39.92
C ALA A 6 -4.24 -28.31 38.60
N ALA A 7 -4.61 -29.12 37.61
CA ALA A 7 -5.10 -28.68 36.31
C ALA A 7 -6.61 -28.40 36.37
N ALA A 8 -7.01 -27.14 36.23
CA ALA A 8 -8.40 -26.74 36.08
C ALA A 8 -8.79 -26.85 34.59
N THR A 9 -9.51 -27.90 34.24
CA THR A 9 -10.11 -28.07 32.90
C THR A 9 -11.30 -27.13 32.74
N SER A 10 -11.19 -26.26 31.74
CA SER A 10 -12.09 -25.16 31.43
C SER A 10 -13.46 -25.67 30.95
N SER A 11 -14.52 -25.09 31.53
CA SER A 11 -15.95 -25.26 31.16
C SER A 11 -16.26 -25.10 29.66
N ARG A 12 -15.37 -24.44 28.88
CA ARG A 12 -15.58 -24.18 27.45
C ARG A 12 -15.61 -25.43 26.56
N ASP A 13 -14.89 -26.49 26.92
CA ASP A 13 -14.75 -27.66 26.03
C ASP A 13 -16.01 -28.56 26.00
N ARG A 14 -16.83 -28.52 27.05
CA ARG A 14 -18.09 -29.30 27.09
C ARG A 14 -19.13 -28.79 26.10
N ASN A 15 -19.12 -27.51 25.74
CA ASN A 15 -20.11 -26.90 24.86
C ASN A 15 -19.89 -27.22 23.36
N ILE A 16 -18.66 -27.58 22.97
CA ILE A 16 -18.31 -27.89 21.57
C ILE A 16 -18.71 -29.32 21.19
N LEU A 17 -18.61 -30.26 22.13
CA LEU A 17 -18.97 -31.67 21.88
C LEU A 17 -20.48 -31.86 21.71
N ASP A 18 -21.31 -31.05 22.36
CA ASP A 18 -22.76 -31.21 22.31
C ASP A 18 -23.36 -30.72 20.97
N ARG A 19 -22.81 -29.64 20.39
CA ARG A 19 -23.24 -29.16 19.07
C ARG A 19 -22.99 -30.18 17.95
N ARG A 20 -21.93 -30.99 18.04
CA ARG A 20 -21.63 -32.01 17.02
C ARG A 20 -22.63 -33.17 17.02
N ARG A 21 -23.27 -33.48 18.16
CA ARG A 21 -24.28 -34.56 18.23
C ARG A 21 -25.61 -34.16 17.59
N VAL A 22 -25.99 -32.88 17.66
CA VAL A 22 -27.26 -32.40 17.09
C VAL A 22 -27.22 -32.41 15.55
N THR A 23 -26.09 -32.05 14.93
CA THR A 23 -25.99 -32.01 13.46
C THR A 23 -26.01 -33.40 12.81
N ALA A 24 -25.43 -34.40 13.48
CA ALA A 24 -25.41 -35.77 12.97
C ALA A 24 -26.81 -36.42 12.93
N LYS A 25 -27.67 -36.16 13.93
CA LYS A 25 -29.04 -36.71 13.96
C LYS A 25 -29.94 -36.10 12.88
N THR A 26 -29.77 -34.82 12.55
CA THR A 26 -30.56 -34.16 11.50
C THR A 26 -30.21 -34.67 10.10
N LEU A 27 -28.94 -34.97 9.85
CA LEU A 27 -28.48 -35.53 8.56
C LEU A 27 -28.92 -36.98 8.36
N ALA A 28 -28.97 -37.79 9.43
CA ALA A 28 -29.44 -39.18 9.33
C ALA A 28 -30.95 -39.26 9.00
N ARG A 29 -31.77 -38.35 9.54
CA ARG A 29 -33.23 -38.36 9.31
C ARG A 29 -33.62 -37.99 7.88
N LYS A 30 -32.79 -37.20 7.18
CA LYS A 30 -33.04 -36.80 5.79
C LYS A 30 -32.72 -37.91 4.77
N ARG A 31 -31.97 -38.94 5.17
CA ARG A 31 -31.58 -40.06 4.29
C ARG A 31 -32.61 -41.20 4.26
N GLN A 32 -33.53 -41.26 5.24
CA GLN A 32 -34.59 -42.28 5.32
C GLN A 32 -35.91 -41.86 4.66
N GLN A 33 -36.08 -40.60 4.27
CA GLN A 33 -37.24 -40.17 3.46
C GLN A 33 -36.94 -40.43 1.97
N GLY A 34 -36.93 -41.71 1.60
CA GLY A 34 -36.93 -42.15 0.21
C GLY A 34 -38.24 -41.76 -0.46
N ARG A 35 -38.30 -40.56 -1.03
CA ARG A 35 -39.27 -40.24 -2.09
C ARG A 35 -38.71 -40.79 -3.39
N SER A 36 -39.36 -41.80 -3.93
CA SER A 36 -39.21 -42.22 -5.32
C SER A 36 -39.47 -41.01 -6.22
N LEU A 37 -38.43 -40.57 -6.94
CA LEU A 37 -38.58 -39.57 -7.98
C LEU A 37 -39.29 -40.23 -9.18
N PRO A 38 -40.27 -39.57 -9.80
CA PRO A 38 -40.90 -40.07 -11.02
C PRO A 38 -39.88 -40.14 -12.17
N PRO A 39 -40.11 -40.99 -13.18
CA PRO A 39 -39.19 -41.21 -14.29
C PRO A 39 -38.90 -39.89 -15.00
N ALA A 40 -37.61 -39.57 -15.10
CA ALA A 40 -37.12 -38.36 -15.73
C ALA A 40 -37.45 -38.36 -17.23
N ASP A 41 -38.36 -37.47 -17.62
CA ASP A 41 -38.45 -36.94 -18.97
C ASP A 41 -37.12 -36.25 -19.31
N ARG A 42 -36.36 -36.84 -20.25
CA ARG A 42 -34.98 -36.44 -20.56
C ARG A 42 -34.91 -35.15 -21.38
N ASP A 43 -36.02 -34.68 -21.94
CA ASP A 43 -35.99 -33.61 -22.93
C ASP A 43 -36.21 -32.21 -22.32
N HIS A 44 -36.72 -32.14 -21.09
CA HIS A 44 -36.94 -30.85 -20.40
C HIS A 44 -35.65 -30.20 -19.85
N TRP A 45 -34.54 -30.95 -19.76
CA TRP A 45 -33.25 -30.44 -19.26
C TRP A 45 -32.40 -29.74 -20.33
N ALA A 46 -32.77 -29.81 -21.61
CA ALA A 46 -32.05 -29.09 -22.66
C ALA A 46 -32.36 -27.57 -22.61
N ILE A 47 -33.62 -27.20 -22.41
CA ILE A 47 -34.07 -25.80 -22.44
C ILE A 47 -33.66 -25.02 -21.18
N VAL A 48 -33.50 -25.69 -20.04
CA VAL A 48 -33.08 -25.05 -18.77
C VAL A 48 -31.56 -24.84 -18.70
N LYS A 49 -30.76 -25.61 -19.45
CA LYS A 49 -29.29 -25.44 -19.46
C LYS A 49 -28.85 -24.23 -20.26
N ASP A 50 -29.57 -23.85 -21.30
CA ASP A 50 -29.19 -22.71 -22.14
C ASP A 50 -29.60 -21.35 -21.53
N GLY A 51 -30.60 -21.32 -20.66
CA GLY A 51 -31.06 -20.09 -19.99
C GLY A 51 -30.28 -19.70 -18.72
N LEU A 52 -29.61 -20.64 -18.06
CA LEU A 52 -28.95 -20.41 -16.76
C LEU A 52 -27.45 -20.08 -16.84
N CYS A 53 -26.84 -20.15 -18.03
CA CYS A 53 -25.41 -19.86 -18.23
C CYS A 53 -25.08 -18.40 -18.58
N SER A 54 -26.07 -17.49 -18.56
CA SER A 54 -25.83 -16.05 -18.68
C SER A 54 -25.91 -15.34 -17.33
N VAL A 55 -25.18 -15.85 -16.32
CA VAL A 55 -24.87 -15.03 -15.14
C VAL A 55 -24.17 -13.78 -15.66
N PRO A 56 -24.75 -12.57 -15.49
CA PRO A 56 -24.10 -11.35 -15.91
C PRO A 56 -22.71 -11.36 -15.29
N LYS A 57 -21.67 -11.21 -16.11
CA LYS A 57 -20.30 -10.96 -15.66
C LYS A 57 -20.30 -9.62 -14.93
N GLY A 58 -20.87 -9.60 -13.72
CA GLY A 58 -20.69 -8.54 -12.75
C GLY A 58 -19.19 -8.47 -12.56
N ARG A 59 -18.58 -7.41 -13.09
CA ARG A 59 -17.19 -7.05 -12.80
C ARG A 59 -17.14 -6.83 -11.29
N THR A 60 -16.88 -7.90 -10.55
CA THR A 60 -16.77 -7.85 -9.11
C THR A 60 -15.60 -6.94 -8.80
N VAL A 61 -15.90 -5.81 -8.16
CA VAL A 61 -14.93 -4.80 -7.70
C VAL A 61 -13.73 -5.45 -6.99
N TRP A 62 -13.96 -6.61 -6.38
CA TRP A 62 -12.96 -7.52 -5.82
C TRP A 62 -11.74 -7.81 -6.71
N LYS A 63 -11.90 -7.92 -8.05
CA LYS A 63 -10.75 -8.16 -8.95
C LYS A 63 -9.77 -6.97 -8.96
N TYR A 64 -10.24 -5.77 -8.64
CA TYR A 64 -9.40 -4.57 -8.54
C TYR A 64 -8.79 -4.40 -7.15
N ILE A 65 -9.44 -4.92 -6.10
CA ILE A 65 -8.96 -4.83 -4.72
C ILE A 65 -7.84 -5.84 -4.45
N ILE A 66 -7.97 -7.06 -5.00
CA ILE A 66 -6.97 -8.13 -4.82
C ILE A 66 -6.41 -8.51 -6.20
N PRO A 67 -5.39 -7.79 -6.69
CA PRO A 67 -4.72 -8.19 -7.92
C PRO A 67 -4.12 -9.59 -7.73
N ARG A 68 -4.35 -10.48 -8.70
CA ARG A 68 -3.68 -11.78 -8.75
C ARG A 68 -2.23 -11.54 -9.15
N ILE A 69 -1.32 -11.79 -8.23
CA ILE A 69 0.12 -11.63 -8.46
C ILE A 69 0.67 -13.00 -8.85
N ALA A 70 1.28 -13.10 -10.03
CA ALA A 70 2.05 -14.29 -10.38
C ALA A 70 3.29 -14.34 -9.48
N LEU A 71 3.59 -15.50 -8.89
CA LEU A 71 4.79 -15.65 -8.04
C LEU A 71 6.10 -15.29 -8.77
N THR A 72 6.11 -15.44 -10.10
CA THR A 72 7.20 -15.05 -10.99
C THR A 72 7.44 -13.54 -11.05
N ASP A 73 6.44 -12.71 -10.71
CA ASP A 73 6.55 -11.24 -10.71
C ASP A 73 7.12 -10.69 -9.40
N VAL A 74 7.01 -11.46 -8.31
CA VAL A 74 7.38 -11.01 -6.95
C VAL A 74 8.82 -10.50 -6.87
N PRO A 75 9.85 -11.17 -7.44
CA PRO A 75 11.23 -10.67 -7.36
C PRO A 75 11.40 -9.29 -8.01
N VAL A 76 10.77 -9.06 -9.17
CA VAL A 76 10.83 -7.78 -9.88
C VAL A 76 10.11 -6.70 -9.08
N MET A 77 8.94 -7.01 -8.52
CA MET A 77 8.17 -6.08 -7.69
C MET A 77 8.92 -5.70 -6.42
N MET A 78 9.58 -6.66 -5.77
CA MET A 78 10.43 -6.41 -4.60
C MET A 78 11.62 -5.52 -4.95
N LEU A 79 12.28 -5.76 -6.09
CA LEU A 79 13.37 -4.91 -6.55
C LEU A 79 12.91 -3.47 -6.81
N ILE A 80 11.73 -3.30 -7.43
CA ILE A 80 11.12 -1.97 -7.63
C ILE A 80 10.83 -1.30 -6.28
N ALA A 81 10.26 -2.03 -5.32
CA ALA A 81 9.96 -1.50 -3.99
C ALA A 81 11.23 -1.07 -3.25
N LEU A 82 12.28 -1.89 -3.26
CA LEU A 82 13.57 -1.56 -2.66
C LEU A 82 14.20 -0.31 -3.29
N ARG A 83 14.18 -0.21 -4.62
CA ARG A 83 14.65 1.00 -5.33
C ARG A 83 13.83 2.23 -4.93
N GLY A 84 12.51 2.09 -4.84
CA GLY A 84 11.63 3.16 -4.34
C GLY A 84 11.99 3.61 -2.94
N GLY A 85 12.30 2.66 -2.05
CA GLY A 85 12.74 2.97 -0.69
C GLY A 85 14.08 3.69 -0.64
N VAL A 86 15.07 3.26 -1.44
CA VAL A 86 16.36 3.97 -1.53
C VAL A 86 16.18 5.39 -2.05
N ILE A 87 15.38 5.59 -3.12
CA ILE A 87 15.12 6.92 -3.67
C ILE A 87 14.44 7.82 -2.63
N ALA A 88 13.43 7.32 -1.93
CA ALA A 88 12.75 8.09 -0.88
C ALA A 88 13.69 8.39 0.30
N GLY A 89 14.51 7.44 0.72
CA GLY A 89 15.51 7.62 1.76
C GLY A 89 16.54 8.70 1.41
N LEU A 90 17.06 8.70 0.18
CA LEU A 90 17.97 9.74 -0.33
C LEU A 90 17.28 11.11 -0.38
N TYR A 91 16.02 11.16 -0.81
CA TYR A 91 15.21 12.36 -0.72
C TYR A 91 15.10 12.85 0.73
N GLY A 92 14.81 11.96 1.68
CA GLY A 92 14.72 12.28 3.10
C GLY A 92 16.02 12.86 3.67
N ILE A 93 17.18 12.31 3.30
CA ILE A 93 18.49 12.87 3.68
C ILE A 93 18.62 14.33 3.22
N VAL A 94 18.39 14.59 1.93
CA VAL A 94 18.55 15.94 1.36
C VAL A 94 17.53 16.91 1.97
N HIS A 95 16.29 16.47 2.09
CA HIS A 95 15.20 17.24 2.67
C HIS A 95 15.51 17.64 4.11
N ASP A 96 15.99 16.70 4.93
CA ASP A 96 16.28 16.96 6.35
C ASP A 96 17.54 17.81 6.53
N GLN A 97 18.52 17.76 5.61
CA GLN A 97 19.62 18.73 5.62
C GLN A 97 19.17 20.16 5.36
N ILE A 98 18.22 20.33 4.43
CA ILE A 98 17.64 21.64 4.13
C ILE A 98 16.83 22.13 5.33
N THR A 99 15.94 21.31 5.88
CA THR A 99 15.08 21.73 7.00
C THR A 99 15.83 21.87 8.31
N TYR A 100 16.89 21.09 8.56
CA TYR A 100 17.80 21.29 9.70
C TYR A 100 18.46 22.68 9.63
N SER A 101 18.82 23.13 8.42
CA SER A 101 19.39 24.47 8.23
C SER A 101 18.36 25.60 8.41
N ILE A 102 17.06 25.28 8.40
CA ILE A 102 15.97 26.23 8.68
C ILE A 102 15.69 26.29 10.18
N SER A 103 15.59 25.14 10.85
CA SER A 103 15.35 25.05 12.29
C SER A 103 16.08 23.85 12.86
N PRO A 104 17.31 24.04 13.40
CA PRO A 104 18.00 23.00 14.15
C PRO A 104 17.17 22.54 15.35
N GLU A 105 16.40 23.45 15.95
CA GLU A 105 15.56 23.16 17.12
C GLU A 105 14.43 22.16 16.83
N TYR A 106 13.87 22.17 15.61
CA TYR A 106 12.93 21.13 15.19
C TYR A 106 13.55 19.72 15.26
N PHE A 107 14.85 19.61 15.03
CA PHE A 107 15.53 18.33 15.10
C PHE A 107 15.94 18.01 16.53
N THR A 108 16.68 18.89 17.19
CA THR A 108 17.26 18.63 18.51
C THR A 108 16.21 18.48 19.61
N ARG A 109 15.05 19.15 19.49
CA ARG A 109 13.99 19.10 20.51
C ARG A 109 12.90 18.07 20.22
N LEU A 110 12.69 17.68 18.96
CA LEU A 110 11.62 16.76 18.58
C LEU A 110 12.16 15.48 17.94
N LYS A 111 12.83 15.60 16.78
CA LYS A 111 13.19 14.43 15.97
C LYS A 111 14.29 13.57 16.62
N PHE A 112 15.26 14.19 17.30
CA PHE A 112 16.37 13.46 17.90
C PHE A 112 15.88 12.53 19.01
N GLU A 113 14.97 12.99 19.86
CA GLU A 113 14.37 12.13 20.89
C GLU A 113 13.51 11.02 20.26
N GLN A 114 12.74 11.32 19.20
CA GLN A 114 11.95 10.31 18.46
C GLN A 114 12.82 9.19 17.86
N PHE A 115 14.04 9.51 17.46
CA PHE A 115 14.95 8.58 16.79
C PHE A 115 16.19 8.26 17.62
N ARG A 116 16.17 8.46 18.94
CA ARG A 116 17.33 8.32 19.81
C ARG A 116 18.05 6.96 19.67
N TYR A 117 17.30 5.91 19.34
CA TYR A 117 17.86 4.56 19.10
C TYR A 117 18.81 4.48 17.89
N ALA A 118 18.81 5.48 17.00
CA ALA A 118 19.60 5.54 15.78
C ALA A 118 20.68 6.64 15.83
N ASP A 119 20.94 7.22 17.01
CA ASP A 119 22.05 8.15 17.20
C ASP A 119 23.35 7.37 17.45
N PHE A 120 24.33 7.58 16.57
CA PHE A 120 25.66 6.96 16.64
C PHE A 120 26.73 7.93 17.17
N GLY A 121 26.35 9.15 17.59
CA GLY A 121 27.29 10.15 18.09
C GLY A 121 28.17 10.78 16.99
N LEU A 122 27.74 10.73 15.73
CA LEU A 122 28.47 11.25 14.57
C LEU A 122 28.17 12.74 14.27
N GLY A 123 27.44 13.41 15.16
CA GLY A 123 27.06 14.82 15.07
C GLY A 123 25.68 15.06 14.45
N ASP A 124 25.08 16.19 14.80
CA ASP A 124 23.68 16.51 14.53
C ASP A 124 23.28 16.45 13.05
N ARG A 125 24.14 16.94 12.14
CA ARG A 125 23.82 16.90 10.70
C ARG A 125 23.82 15.48 10.14
N VAL A 126 24.73 14.63 10.62
CA VAL A 126 24.73 13.22 10.24
C VAL A 126 23.49 12.55 10.82
N PHE A 127 23.14 12.85 12.07
CA PHE A 127 21.95 12.28 12.69
C PHE A 127 20.64 12.75 12.00
N ALA A 128 20.53 14.02 11.63
CA ALA A 128 19.43 14.53 10.82
C ALA A 128 19.33 13.81 9.46
N SER A 129 20.46 13.48 8.82
CA SER A 129 20.48 12.67 7.59
C SER A 129 19.96 11.25 7.84
N THR A 130 20.41 10.61 8.92
CA THR A 130 19.96 9.28 9.35
C THR A 130 18.45 9.28 9.58
N ILE A 131 17.93 10.28 10.31
CA ILE A 131 16.50 10.46 10.56
C ILE A 131 15.74 10.63 9.24
N GLY A 132 16.22 11.50 8.34
CA GLY A 132 15.60 11.72 7.05
C GLY A 132 15.47 10.44 6.24
N PHE A 133 16.53 9.62 6.21
CA PHE A 133 16.49 8.30 5.58
C PHE A 133 15.45 7.39 6.26
N LEU A 134 15.57 7.20 7.58
CA LEU A 134 14.72 6.30 8.36
C LEU A 134 13.23 6.67 8.29
N ALA A 135 12.93 7.97 8.26
CA ALA A 135 11.56 8.49 8.22
C ALA A 135 10.87 8.27 6.86
N THR A 136 11.63 8.10 5.77
CA THR A 136 11.08 8.15 4.39
C THR A 136 11.27 6.87 3.58
N TRP A 137 12.31 6.07 3.83
CA TRP A 137 12.61 4.90 2.99
C TRP A 137 11.46 3.88 2.94
N TRP A 138 10.82 3.60 4.07
CA TRP A 138 9.75 2.61 4.13
C TRP A 138 8.48 3.10 3.42
N ILE A 139 8.22 4.42 3.43
CA ILE A 139 7.14 5.03 2.64
C ILE A 139 7.41 4.83 1.15
N GLY A 140 8.62 5.14 0.68
CA GLY A 140 9.03 4.92 -0.71
C GLY A 140 8.89 3.46 -1.13
N PHE A 141 9.26 2.54 -0.24
CA PHE A 141 9.07 1.11 -0.43
C PHE A 141 7.59 0.75 -0.60
N MET A 142 6.71 1.19 0.30
CA MET A 142 5.28 0.89 0.23
C MET A 142 4.63 1.47 -1.03
N VAL A 143 4.95 2.72 -1.38
CA VAL A 143 4.45 3.39 -2.58
C VAL A 143 4.86 2.65 -3.85
N ALA A 144 6.15 2.35 -3.99
CA ALA A 144 6.67 1.63 -5.15
C ALA A 144 6.12 0.19 -5.22
N TRP A 145 5.88 -0.44 -4.07
CA TRP A 145 5.20 -1.73 -3.98
C TRP A 145 3.77 -1.68 -4.55
N PHE A 146 2.95 -0.69 -4.16
CA PHE A 146 1.59 -0.55 -4.69
C PHE A 146 1.58 -0.27 -6.19
N LEU A 147 2.49 0.58 -6.67
CA LEU A 147 2.64 0.82 -8.11
C LEU A 147 3.05 -0.45 -8.85
N ALA A 148 4.03 -1.20 -8.34
CA ALA A 148 4.50 -2.44 -8.95
C ALA A 148 3.38 -3.49 -9.02
N ARG A 149 2.62 -3.69 -7.93
CA ARG A 149 1.47 -4.62 -7.90
C ARG A 149 0.44 -4.34 -8.98
N ARG A 150 0.15 -3.07 -9.22
CA ARG A 150 -0.84 -2.66 -10.21
C ARG A 150 -0.29 -2.75 -11.62
N LEU A 151 0.98 -2.37 -11.81
CA LEU A 151 1.54 -2.07 -13.12
C LEU A 151 2.48 -3.17 -13.64
N VAL A 152 2.76 -4.24 -12.91
CA VAL A 152 3.64 -5.33 -13.40
C VAL A 152 2.84 -6.52 -13.92
N ALA A 153 1.67 -6.78 -13.33
CA ALA A 153 0.82 -7.91 -13.69
C ALA A 153 0.20 -7.75 -15.10
N ASP A 154 0.18 -8.84 -15.87
CA ASP A 154 -0.51 -8.99 -17.16
C ASP A 154 -0.13 -7.97 -18.25
N GLN A 155 1.05 -7.35 -18.16
CA GLN A 155 1.50 -6.35 -19.13
C GLN A 155 2.99 -6.48 -19.52
N PRO A 156 3.39 -5.99 -20.71
CA PRO A 156 4.79 -5.97 -21.12
C PRO A 156 5.69 -5.24 -20.11
N ARG A 157 6.85 -5.84 -19.80
CA ARG A 157 7.74 -5.37 -18.71
C ARG A 157 8.28 -3.97 -18.92
N ASP A 158 8.60 -3.64 -20.16
CA ASP A 158 9.10 -2.32 -20.53
C ASP A 158 8.04 -1.24 -20.30
N GLN A 159 6.78 -1.52 -20.62
CA GLN A 159 5.64 -0.64 -20.37
C GLN A 159 5.39 -0.48 -18.86
N ALA A 160 5.35 -1.60 -18.13
CA ALA A 160 5.22 -1.63 -16.67
C ALA A 160 6.23 -0.71 -15.99
N LEU A 161 7.52 -0.88 -16.30
CA LEU A 161 8.60 -0.12 -15.68
C LEU A 161 8.54 1.38 -16.04
N ARG A 162 8.16 1.72 -17.28
CA ARG A 162 7.95 3.12 -17.67
C ARG A 162 6.79 3.74 -16.89
N GLN A 163 5.68 3.02 -16.71
CA GLN A 163 4.52 3.48 -15.95
C GLN A 163 4.83 3.63 -14.45
N VAL A 164 5.54 2.67 -13.85
CA VAL A 164 6.01 2.76 -12.46
C VAL A 164 6.90 3.99 -12.28
N ARG A 165 7.87 4.20 -13.19
CA ARG A 165 8.74 5.38 -13.13
C ARG A 165 7.95 6.68 -13.20
N LYS A 166 6.97 6.78 -14.12
CA LYS A 166 6.07 7.95 -14.18
C LYS A 166 5.30 8.15 -12.87
N GLY A 167 4.82 7.07 -12.25
CA GLY A 167 4.13 7.12 -10.96
C GLY A 167 5.03 7.65 -9.84
N VAL A 168 6.24 7.12 -9.72
CA VAL A 168 7.23 7.59 -8.73
C VAL A 168 7.56 9.07 -8.96
N MET A 169 7.80 9.48 -10.21
CA MET A 169 8.09 10.88 -10.53
C MET A 169 6.91 11.81 -10.22
N CYS A 170 5.68 11.36 -10.46
CA CYS A 170 4.47 12.08 -10.06
C CYS A 170 4.44 12.30 -8.54
N ILE A 171 4.65 11.25 -7.75
CA ILE A 171 4.65 11.34 -6.29
C ILE A 171 5.73 12.29 -5.77
N VAL A 172 6.97 12.16 -6.27
CA VAL A 172 8.08 13.05 -5.89
C VAL A 172 7.75 14.50 -6.25
N ALA A 173 7.20 14.76 -7.44
CA ALA A 173 6.81 16.11 -7.84
C ALA A 173 5.75 16.71 -6.91
N PHE A 174 4.71 15.96 -6.54
CA PHE A 174 3.70 16.42 -5.60
C PHE A 174 4.27 16.66 -4.19
N SER A 175 5.14 15.76 -3.68
CA SER A 175 5.83 15.97 -2.40
C SER A 175 6.65 17.26 -2.39
N LEU A 176 7.39 17.54 -3.47
CA LEU A 176 8.18 18.77 -3.61
C LEU A 176 7.28 20.00 -3.67
N VAL A 177 6.26 20.00 -4.54
CA VAL A 177 5.33 21.13 -4.69
C VAL A 177 4.66 21.47 -3.36
N PHE A 178 4.17 20.47 -2.64
CA PHE A 178 3.54 20.70 -1.34
C PHE A 178 4.54 21.09 -0.27
N GLY A 179 5.75 20.52 -0.25
CA GLY A 179 6.82 20.95 0.66
C GLY A 179 7.19 22.42 0.45
N PHE A 180 7.32 22.87 -0.81
CA PHE A 180 7.53 24.27 -1.14
C PHE A 180 6.32 25.14 -0.76
N ALA A 181 5.10 24.67 -0.98
CA ALA A 181 3.89 25.39 -0.54
C ALA A 181 3.83 25.54 0.99
N GLY A 182 4.21 24.50 1.75
CA GLY A 182 4.34 24.54 3.21
C GLY A 182 5.42 25.52 3.66
N SER A 183 6.55 25.56 2.96
CA SER A 183 7.61 26.55 3.20
C SER A 183 7.11 27.98 2.96
N GLY A 184 6.47 28.22 1.80
CA GLY A 184 5.88 29.51 1.44
C GLY A 184 4.80 29.96 2.42
N TYR A 185 3.94 29.05 2.87
CA TYR A 185 2.93 29.31 3.89
C TYR A 185 3.55 29.71 5.23
N GLY A 186 4.60 29.01 5.67
CA GLY A 186 5.32 29.34 6.90
C GLY A 186 6.06 30.68 6.82
N LEU A 187 6.60 31.04 5.65
CA LEU A 187 7.18 32.36 5.40
C LEU A 187 6.11 33.46 5.41
N TRP A 188 4.98 33.24 4.75
CA TRP A 188 3.87 34.18 4.67
C TRP A 188 3.24 34.48 6.04
N ARG A 189 3.11 33.49 6.91
CA ARG A 189 2.65 33.67 8.31
C ARG A 189 3.56 34.62 9.09
N GLY A 190 4.88 34.50 8.91
CA GLY A 190 5.89 35.34 9.55
C GLY A 190 6.06 35.09 11.06
N PRO A 191 7.05 35.73 11.70
CA PRO A 191 7.40 35.48 13.11
C PRO A 191 6.33 35.92 14.11
N ASN A 192 5.51 36.91 13.75
CA ASN A 192 4.50 37.50 14.63
C ASN A 192 3.12 36.84 14.51
N ALA A 193 3.03 35.71 13.80
CA ALA A 193 1.76 35.00 13.61
C ALA A 193 1.27 34.38 14.93
N ASP A 194 -0.04 34.17 15.05
CA ASP A 194 -0.57 33.40 16.19
C ASP A 194 -0.19 31.92 16.09
N TYR A 195 0.63 31.46 17.05
CA TYR A 195 1.04 30.06 17.20
C TYR A 195 0.43 29.39 18.44
N SER A 196 -0.71 29.90 18.95
CA SER A 196 -1.43 29.37 20.11
C SER A 196 -1.67 27.85 20.05
N SER A 197 -1.99 27.31 18.87
CA SER A 197 -2.19 25.86 18.64
C SER A 197 -0.93 25.00 18.80
N TRP A 198 0.25 25.62 18.84
CA TRP A 198 1.55 24.97 19.02
C TRP A 198 2.13 25.15 20.42
N THR A 199 1.42 25.85 21.33
CA THR A 199 1.90 26.15 22.68
C THR A 199 2.28 24.90 23.49
N TRP A 200 1.58 23.77 23.27
CA TRP A 200 1.94 22.48 23.88
C TRP A 200 3.37 22.07 23.49
N ALA A 201 3.72 22.16 22.21
CA ALA A 201 5.02 21.77 21.69
C ALA A 201 6.12 22.71 22.23
N PHE A 202 5.83 24.01 22.32
CA PHE A 202 6.81 24.98 22.83
C PHE A 202 7.13 24.75 24.30
N ARG A 203 6.12 24.40 25.10
CA ARG A 203 6.30 24.14 26.54
C ARG A 203 6.98 22.79 26.78
N GLU A 204 6.48 21.72 26.18
CA GLU A 204 6.97 20.36 26.44
C GLU A 204 8.37 20.15 25.86
N LEU A 205 8.66 20.72 24.69
CA LEU A 205 9.93 20.54 23.99
C LEU A 205 10.92 21.68 24.25
N SER A 206 10.54 22.67 25.07
CA SER A 206 11.36 23.86 25.38
C SER A 206 11.84 24.59 24.11
N VAL A 207 10.92 24.83 23.17
CA VAL A 207 11.21 25.53 21.90
C VAL A 207 11.36 27.02 22.16
N THR A 208 12.49 27.58 21.72
CA THR A 208 12.88 28.99 21.88
C THR A 208 12.65 29.81 20.62
N GLU A 209 12.63 29.16 19.44
CA GLU A 209 12.41 29.79 18.13
C GLU A 209 11.13 29.25 17.44
N PRO A 210 9.92 29.60 17.93
CA PRO A 210 8.63 29.10 17.46
C PRO A 210 8.44 29.17 15.94
N TRP A 211 8.81 30.29 15.32
CA TRP A 211 8.57 30.51 13.91
C TRP A 211 9.34 29.53 13.03
N SER A 212 10.64 29.37 13.30
CA SER A 212 11.49 28.44 12.57
C SER A 212 11.00 26.99 12.73
N PHE A 213 10.64 26.62 13.97
CA PHE A 213 10.16 25.29 14.33
C PHE A 213 8.86 24.95 13.60
N VAL A 214 7.86 25.83 13.69
CA VAL A 214 6.55 25.61 13.05
C VAL A 214 6.68 25.63 11.53
N ARG A 215 7.56 26.45 10.96
CA ARG A 215 7.83 26.45 9.51
C ARG A 215 8.34 25.10 9.03
N VAL A 216 9.32 24.50 9.70
CA VAL A 216 9.78 23.14 9.36
C VAL A 216 8.67 22.11 9.52
N ALA A 217 7.86 22.24 10.58
CA ALA A 217 6.71 21.37 10.78
C ALA A 217 5.70 21.43 9.62
N TYR A 218 5.41 22.63 9.10
CA TYR A 218 4.58 22.81 7.91
C TYR A 218 5.19 22.20 6.65
N ILE A 219 6.50 22.38 6.42
CA ILE A 219 7.20 21.76 5.28
C ILE A 219 7.05 20.24 5.32
N HIS A 220 7.32 19.62 6.47
CA HIS A 220 7.22 18.17 6.65
C HIS A 220 5.79 17.67 6.43
N ASN A 221 4.81 18.27 7.12
CA ASN A 221 3.41 17.86 7.03
C ASN A 221 2.84 18.03 5.60
N ALA A 222 3.17 19.14 4.94
CA ALA A 222 2.76 19.37 3.57
C ALA A 222 3.44 18.36 2.62
N GLY A 223 4.73 18.08 2.79
CA GLY A 223 5.44 17.06 2.00
C GLY A 223 4.81 15.66 2.10
N TYR A 224 4.40 15.25 3.31
CA TYR A 224 3.65 14.00 3.51
C TYR A 224 2.29 14.01 2.80
N LEU A 225 1.54 15.11 2.93
CA LEU A 225 0.26 15.28 2.24
C LEU A 225 0.43 15.23 0.72
N GLY A 226 1.47 15.89 0.19
CA GLY A 226 1.82 15.86 -1.23
C GLY A 226 2.15 14.45 -1.70
N GLY A 227 2.92 13.68 -0.93
CA GLY A 227 3.23 12.29 -1.28
C GLY A 227 1.98 11.41 -1.35
N PHE A 228 1.06 11.59 -0.39
CA PHE A 228 -0.22 10.87 -0.37
C PHE A 228 -1.12 11.24 -1.57
N ILE A 229 -1.29 12.53 -1.85
CA ILE A 229 -2.06 13.01 -3.01
C ILE A 229 -1.43 12.55 -4.31
N GLY A 230 -0.10 12.65 -4.44
CA GLY A 230 0.64 12.18 -5.59
C GLY A 230 0.43 10.69 -5.86
N LEU A 231 0.35 9.86 -4.81
CA LEU A 231 0.03 8.44 -4.95
C LEU A 231 -1.39 8.24 -5.49
N ILE A 232 -2.38 8.95 -4.92
CA ILE A 232 -3.78 8.88 -5.40
C ILE A 232 -3.84 9.28 -6.88
N VAL A 233 -3.19 10.38 -7.26
CA VAL A 233 -3.17 10.86 -8.65
C VAL A 233 -2.47 9.87 -9.57
N ALA A 234 -1.30 9.33 -9.18
CA ALA A 234 -0.60 8.31 -9.95
C ALA A 234 -1.47 7.07 -10.17
N LEU A 235 -2.19 6.62 -9.12
CA LEU A 235 -3.15 5.52 -9.23
C LEU A 235 -4.43 5.92 -9.98
N ALA A 236 -4.85 7.16 -10.02
CA ALA A 236 -6.02 7.56 -10.80
C ALA A 236 -5.70 7.60 -12.31
N VAL A 237 -4.53 8.14 -12.66
CA VAL A 237 -4.17 8.49 -14.04
C VAL A 237 -3.42 7.37 -14.76
N ILE A 238 -2.51 6.65 -14.10
CA ILE A 238 -1.64 5.67 -14.76
C ILE A 238 -2.33 4.30 -14.80
N ARG A 239 -2.75 3.87 -15.99
CA ARG A 239 -3.53 2.64 -16.18
C ARG A 239 -2.67 1.51 -16.80
N PRO A 240 -2.81 0.26 -16.33
CA PRO A 240 -2.22 -0.89 -17.00
C PRO A 240 -2.67 -0.97 -18.45
N THR A 241 -1.73 -1.22 -19.36
CA THR A 241 -2.06 -1.48 -20.76
C THR A 241 -2.32 -2.96 -20.94
N ALA A 242 -3.49 -3.33 -21.47
CA ALA A 242 -3.79 -4.72 -21.77
C ALA A 242 -2.77 -5.27 -22.77
N ALA A 243 -2.21 -6.45 -22.48
CA ALA A 243 -1.42 -7.17 -23.47
C ALA A 243 -2.28 -7.38 -24.73
N GLN A 244 -1.86 -6.82 -25.86
CA GLN A 244 -2.50 -7.15 -27.13
C GLN A 244 -2.26 -8.64 -27.34
N SER A 245 -3.32 -9.45 -27.31
CA SER A 245 -3.24 -10.81 -27.78
C SER A 245 -2.78 -10.70 -29.23
N THR A 246 -1.57 -11.19 -29.52
CA THR A 246 -1.12 -11.45 -30.87
C THR A 246 -1.99 -12.57 -31.43
N THR A 247 -3.23 -12.24 -31.78
CA THR A 247 -4.06 -13.08 -32.61
C THR A 247 -3.33 -13.14 -33.94
N GLY A 248 -2.66 -14.27 -34.16
CA GLY A 248 -1.84 -14.49 -35.34
C GLY A 248 -2.64 -14.16 -36.60
N LYS A 249 -2.16 -13.15 -37.34
CA LYS A 249 -2.29 -13.20 -38.80
C LYS A 249 -1.48 -14.41 -39.23
N SER A 250 -2.11 -15.58 -39.23
CA SER A 250 -1.70 -16.67 -40.10
C SER A 250 -1.91 -16.14 -41.51
N THR A 251 -0.87 -15.50 -42.05
CA THR A 251 -0.78 -15.26 -43.48
C THR A 251 -0.76 -16.64 -44.12
N SER A 252 -1.92 -17.10 -44.54
CA SER A 252 -2.04 -18.21 -45.48
C SER A 252 -1.18 -17.83 -46.68
N PHE A 253 0.00 -18.44 -46.77
CA PHE A 253 0.78 -18.51 -47.98
C PHE A 253 -0.09 -19.29 -48.99
N ILE A 254 -0.92 -18.57 -49.73
CA ILE A 254 -1.59 -19.10 -50.91
C ILE A 254 -0.49 -19.29 -51.94
N GLY A 255 -0.30 -20.53 -52.37
CA GLY A 255 0.78 -20.95 -53.24
C GLY A 255 0.88 -20.12 -54.50
N ALA A 256 2.11 -19.77 -54.86
CA ALA A 256 2.44 -19.35 -56.21
C ALA A 256 2.41 -20.59 -57.13
N PRO A 257 1.74 -20.53 -58.29
CA PRO A 257 1.82 -21.60 -59.29
C PRO A 257 3.22 -21.63 -59.91
N LEU A 258 3.77 -22.83 -60.05
CA LEU A 258 4.96 -23.12 -60.83
C LEU A 258 4.70 -22.73 -62.30
N GLN A 259 5.60 -21.91 -62.87
CA GLN A 259 5.81 -21.75 -64.31
C GLN A 259 7.20 -22.25 -64.65
#